data_AF-A0A2C6DQK8-F1
#
_entry.id   AF-A0A2C6DQK8-F1
#
_cell.length_a   1.000
_cell.length_b   1.000
_cell.length_c   1.000
_cell.angle_alpha   90.00
_cell.angle_beta   90.00
_cell.angle_gamma   90.00
#
_symmetry.space_group_name_H-M   'P 1'
#
loop_
_entity.id
_entity.type
_entity.pdbx_description
1 polymer ?
#
loop_
_entity_poly.entity_id
_entity_poly.type
_entity_poly.pdbx_seq_one_letter_code
_entity_poly.pdbx_strand_id
1 'polypeptide(L)'
;MLNLDNPKTEHIFRAAVLEDQIRDALTQIQEQGQDAEQIEALKAEITDSILPELHQLNRDHFDSCQAISTALEKLGSTIKNQDLEASWAEFNKFSDSMGDNFGTCFI
;
A
#
# COMPACT_ATOMS: atom_id res chain seq x y z
N MET A 1 -12.58 -8.00 -25.55
CA MET A 1 -11.52 -8.92 -25.07
C MET A 1 -10.31 -8.06 -24.76
N LEU A 2 -10.14 -7.66 -23.49
CA LEU A 2 -8.91 -7.01 -23.05
C LEU A 2 -7.80 -8.07 -23.13
N ASN A 3 -6.79 -7.80 -23.96
CA ASN A 3 -5.59 -8.63 -24.03
C ASN A 3 -4.90 -8.58 -22.66
N LEU A 4 -5.14 -9.61 -21.86
CA LEU A 4 -4.49 -9.90 -20.58
C LEU A 4 -3.08 -10.48 -20.80
N ASP A 5 -2.41 -10.10 -21.88
CA ASP A 5 -1.06 -10.57 -22.25
C ASP A 5 -0.01 -9.50 -21.93
N ASN A 6 -0.28 -8.68 -20.90
CA ASN A 6 0.75 -7.83 -20.32
C ASN A 6 1.33 -8.60 -19.12
N PRO A 7 2.62 -8.98 -19.14
CA PRO A 7 3.27 -9.68 -18.01
C PRO A 7 3.26 -8.86 -16.71
N LYS A 8 2.81 -7.61 -16.76
CA LYS A 8 2.66 -6.71 -15.62
C LYS A 8 1.29 -6.78 -14.95
N THR A 9 0.27 -7.34 -15.61
CA THR A 9 -1.09 -7.40 -15.07
C THR A 9 -1.16 -8.22 -13.79
N GLU A 10 -0.47 -9.37 -13.73
CA GLU A 10 -0.40 -10.20 -12.53
C GLU A 10 0.24 -9.46 -11.34
N HIS A 11 1.23 -8.61 -11.61
CA HIS A 11 1.91 -7.81 -10.59
C HIS A 11 1.04 -6.64 -10.12
N ILE A 12 0.25 -6.02 -11.02
CA ILE A 12 -0.74 -5.02 -10.65
C ILE A 12 -1.82 -5.62 -9.75
N PHE A 13 -2.29 -6.83 -10.06
CA PHE A 13 -3.23 -7.54 -9.17
C PHE A 13 -2.60 -7.86 -7.82
N ARG A 14 -1.32 -8.27 -7.79
CA ARG A 14 -0.61 -8.54 -6.54
C ARG A 14 -0.40 -7.28 -5.69
N ALA A 15 -0.10 -6.14 -6.33
CA ALA A 15 -0.09 -4.84 -5.65
C ALA A 15 -1.47 -4.52 -5.06
N ALA A 16 -2.54 -4.69 -5.84
CA ALA A 16 -3.90 -4.43 -5.39
C ALA A 16 -4.31 -5.31 -4.20
N VAL A 17 -3.87 -6.59 -4.17
CA VAL A 17 -4.09 -7.47 -3.01
C VAL A 17 -3.37 -6.95 -1.77
N LEU A 18 -2.13 -6.50 -1.89
CA LEU A 18 -1.37 -5.92 -0.78
C LEU A 18 -1.99 -4.59 -0.31
N GLU A 19 -2.45 -3.75 -1.23
CA GLU A 19 -3.21 -2.53 -0.90
C GLU A 19 -4.51 -2.85 -0.16
N ASP A 20 -5.23 -3.90 -0.57
CA ASP A 20 -6.45 -4.33 0.11
C ASP A 20 -6.16 -4.86 1.52
N GLN A 21 -5.02 -5.54 1.73
CA GLN A 21 -4.58 -5.92 3.08
C GLN A 21 -4.30 -4.70 3.97
N ILE A 22 -3.70 -3.63 3.43
CA ILE A 22 -3.52 -2.37 4.17
C ILE A 22 -4.88 -1.79 4.54
N ARG A 23 -5.83 -1.78 3.59
CA ARG A 23 -7.20 -1.30 3.82
C ARG A 23 -7.89 -2.11 4.91
N ASP A 24 -7.78 -3.43 4.86
CA ASP A 24 -8.37 -4.34 5.84
C ASP A 24 -7.76 -4.11 7.23
N ALA A 25 -6.43 -4.05 7.34
CA ALA A 25 -5.75 -3.75 8.61
C ALA A 25 -6.12 -2.36 9.17
N LEU A 26 -6.22 -1.32 8.33
CA LEU A 26 -6.68 0.00 8.74
C LEU A 26 -8.16 0.01 9.18
N THR A 27 -9.00 -0.83 8.56
CA THR A 27 -10.40 -1.03 8.96
C THR A 27 -10.48 -1.73 10.30
N GLN A 28 -9.69 -2.80 10.49
CA GLN A 28 -9.57 -3.51 11.76
C GLN A 28 -9.07 -2.58 12.87
N ILE A 29 -8.09 -1.70 12.62
CA ILE A 29 -7.65 -0.69 13.59
C ILE A 29 -8.82 0.24 13.98
N GLN A 30 -9.68 0.61 13.03
CA GLN A 30 -10.85 1.45 13.27
C GLN A 30 -11.92 0.73 14.10
N GLU A 31 -12.17 -0.54 13.81
CA GLU A 31 -13.16 -1.38 14.51
C GLU A 31 -12.71 -1.82 15.90
N GLN A 32 -11.41 -2.10 16.07
CA GLN A 32 -10.80 -2.53 17.33
C GLN A 32 -10.72 -1.39 18.36
N GLY A 33 -10.72 -0.13 17.91
CA GLY A 33 -11.10 1.11 18.61
C GLY A 33 -10.47 1.48 19.97
N GLN A 34 -9.90 0.54 20.71
CA GLN A 34 -9.49 0.69 22.12
C GLN A 34 -8.30 -0.20 22.51
N ASP A 35 -7.92 -1.19 21.69
CA ASP A 35 -6.82 -2.10 21.99
C ASP A 35 -5.50 -1.59 21.38
N ALA A 36 -4.77 -0.79 22.15
CA ALA A 36 -3.52 -0.17 21.68
C ALA A 36 -2.46 -1.19 21.24
N GLU A 37 -2.39 -2.36 21.89
CA GLU A 37 -1.46 -3.43 21.51
C GLU A 37 -1.80 -4.04 20.15
N GLN A 38 -3.09 -4.31 19.88
CA GLN A 38 -3.53 -4.79 18.58
C GLN A 38 -3.33 -3.72 17.49
N ILE A 39 -3.59 -2.45 17.81
CA ILE A 39 -3.38 -1.34 16.85
C ILE A 39 -1.89 -1.22 16.50
N GLU A 40 -0.99 -1.28 17.48
CA GLU A 40 0.46 -1.27 17.22
C GLU A 40 0.91 -2.51 16.45
N ALA A 41 0.35 -3.69 16.73
CA ALA A 41 0.64 -4.92 15.99
C ALA A 41 0.21 -4.83 14.52
N LEU A 42 -0.99 -4.32 14.24
CA LEU A 42 -1.49 -4.11 12.87
C LEU A 42 -0.67 -3.05 12.13
N LYS A 43 -0.30 -1.96 12.80
CA LYS A 43 0.61 -0.94 12.22
C LYS A 43 1.99 -1.53 11.91
N ALA A 44 2.53 -2.36 12.80
CA ALA A 44 3.79 -3.06 12.59
C ALA A 44 3.69 -4.07 11.44
N GLU A 45 2.60 -4.82 11.32
CA GLU A 45 2.37 -5.75 10.21
C GLU A 45 2.36 -5.03 8.85
N ILE A 46 1.64 -3.90 8.76
CA ILE A 46 1.64 -3.09 7.54
C ILE A 46 3.06 -2.60 7.21
N THR A 47 3.77 -2.07 8.20
CA THR A 47 5.09 -1.44 7.96
C THR A 47 6.25 -2.43 7.77
N ASP A 48 6.19 -3.59 8.41
CA ASP A 48 7.28 -4.59 8.43
C ASP A 48 7.06 -5.74 7.45
N SER A 49 5.82 -6.04 7.04
CA SER A 49 5.52 -7.04 6.00
C SER A 49 4.99 -6.42 4.71
N ILE A 50 3.90 -5.66 4.76
CA ILE A 50 3.18 -5.27 3.53
C ILE A 50 3.96 -4.24 2.69
N LEU A 51 4.49 -3.19 3.34
CA LEU A 51 5.31 -2.17 2.65
C LEU A 51 6.59 -2.73 2.01
N PRO A 52 7.41 -3.56 2.67
CA PRO A 52 8.58 -4.14 2.02
C PRO A 52 8.22 -5.08 0.87
N GLU A 53 7.11 -5.80 0.93
CA GLU A 53 6.60 -6.58 -0.21
C GLU A 53 6.23 -5.67 -1.39
N LEU A 54 5.54 -4.55 -1.15
CA LEU A 54 5.23 -3.56 -2.17
C LEU A 54 6.50 -2.93 -2.77
N HIS A 55 7.52 -2.64 -1.95
CA HIS A 55 8.82 -2.16 -2.43
C HIS A 55 9.56 -3.21 -3.26
N GLN A 56 9.49 -4.48 -2.89
CA GLN A 56 10.09 -5.56 -3.66
C GLN A 56 9.39 -5.71 -5.00
N LEU A 57 8.06 -5.70 -5.01
CA LEU A 57 7.25 -5.73 -6.22
C LEU A 57 7.59 -4.56 -7.15
N ASN A 58 7.71 -3.34 -6.60
CA ASN A 58 8.14 -2.16 -7.35
C ASN A 58 9.52 -2.33 -7.99
N ARG A 59 10.49 -2.91 -7.27
CA ARG A 59 11.84 -3.14 -7.79
C ARG A 59 11.88 -4.23 -8.86
N ASP A 60 11.18 -5.34 -8.66
CA ASP A 60 11.21 -6.49 -9.56
C ASP A 60 10.41 -6.25 -10.85
N HIS A 61 9.30 -5.51 -10.78
CA HIS A 61 8.32 -5.45 -11.89
C HIS A 61 8.01 -4.05 -12.42
N PHE A 62 8.36 -3.00 -11.68
CA PHE A 62 8.03 -1.60 -12.00
C PHE A 62 9.27 -0.72 -12.16
N ASP A 63 10.40 -1.32 -12.53
CA ASP A 63 11.67 -0.62 -12.80
C ASP A 63 12.17 0.22 -11.62
N SER A 64 11.81 -0.16 -10.39
CA SER A 64 12.12 0.62 -9.18
C SER A 64 11.62 2.06 -9.24
N CYS A 65 10.37 2.26 -9.71
CA CYS A 65 9.76 3.58 -9.81
C CYS A 65 9.90 4.37 -8.49
N GLN A 66 10.63 5.48 -8.54
CA GLN A 66 10.97 6.26 -7.36
C GLN A 66 9.73 6.89 -6.71
N ALA A 67 8.72 7.22 -7.52
CA ALA A 67 7.43 7.75 -7.08
C ALA A 67 6.72 6.77 -6.13
N ILE A 68 6.57 5.51 -6.57
CA ILE A 68 5.97 4.43 -5.78
C ILE A 68 6.76 4.21 -4.48
N SER A 69 8.09 4.10 -4.56
CA SER A 69 8.92 3.92 -3.36
C SER A 69 8.76 5.08 -2.38
N THR A 70 8.76 6.33 -2.86
CA THR A 70 8.58 7.51 -2.00
C THR A 70 7.21 7.52 -1.35
N ALA A 71 6.16 7.15 -2.09
CA ALA A 71 4.81 7.10 -1.57
C ALA A 71 4.64 5.99 -0.51
N LEU A 72 5.24 4.81 -0.71
CA LEU A 72 5.26 3.73 0.27
C LEU A 72 6.00 4.11 1.56
N GLU A 73 7.17 4.74 1.46
CA GLU A 73 7.92 5.24 2.63
C GLU A 73 7.12 6.29 3.40
N LYS A 74 6.41 7.17 2.68
CA LYS A 74 5.57 8.21 3.28
C LYS A 74 4.32 7.62 3.94
N LEU A 75 3.70 6.61 3.33
CA LEU A 75 2.59 5.87 3.89
C LEU A 75 3.02 5.16 5.19
N GLY A 76 4.15 4.45 5.18
CA GLY A 76 4.67 3.78 6.37
C GLY A 76 5.03 4.73 7.51
N SER A 77 5.65 5.85 7.17
CA SER A 77 5.95 6.90 8.15
C SER A 77 4.68 7.49 8.76
N THR A 78 3.63 7.69 7.95
CA THR A 78 2.32 8.17 8.41
C THR A 78 1.63 7.15 9.30
N ILE A 79 1.59 5.88 8.91
CA ILE A 79 0.97 4.80 9.71
C ILE A 79 1.65 4.67 11.08
N LYS A 80 2.99 4.79 11.12
CA LYS A 80 3.78 4.68 12.34
C LYS A 80 3.63 5.88 13.28
N ASN A 81 3.56 7.10 12.74
CA ASN A 81 3.65 8.34 13.54
C ASN A 81 2.34 9.13 13.67
N GLN A 82 1.36 8.90 12.79
CA GLN A 82 0.12 9.68 12.74
C GLN A 82 -1.11 8.83 13.10
N ASP A 83 -2.21 9.54 13.32
CA ASP A 83 -3.52 8.99 13.57
C ASP A 83 -4.05 8.16 12.38
N LEU A 84 -5.00 7.29 12.70
CA LEU A 84 -5.65 6.41 11.73
C LEU A 84 -6.28 7.19 10.56
N GLU A 85 -6.90 8.34 10.82
CA GLU A 85 -7.48 9.20 9.79
C GLU A 85 -6.42 9.73 8.80
N ALA A 86 -5.25 10.14 9.30
CA ALA A 86 -4.17 10.60 8.44
C ALA A 86 -3.57 9.44 7.62
N SER A 87 -3.49 8.25 8.23
CA SER A 87 -3.08 7.02 7.56
C SER A 87 -4.01 6.64 6.41
N TRP A 88 -5.32 6.73 6.63
CA TRP A 88 -6.35 6.54 5.60
C TRP A 88 -6.30 7.59 4.50
N ALA A 89 -6.07 8.86 4.86
CA ALA A 89 -5.96 9.94 3.88
C ALA A 89 -4.75 9.73 2.96
N GLU A 90 -3.61 9.33 3.53
CA GLU A 90 -2.40 9.07 2.74
C GLU A 90 -2.53 7.79 1.91
N PHE A 91 -3.18 6.74 2.45
CA PHE A 91 -3.48 5.52 1.69
C PHE A 91 -4.41 5.79 0.51
N ASN A 92 -5.50 6.54 0.72
CA ASN A 92 -6.40 6.93 -0.37
C ASN A 92 -5.68 7.79 -1.40
N LYS A 93 -4.80 8.70 -0.97
CA LYS A 93 -3.99 9.49 -1.88
C LYS A 93 -3.05 8.61 -2.70
N PHE A 94 -2.42 7.60 -2.10
CA PHE A 94 -1.61 6.64 -2.83
C PHE A 94 -2.43 5.84 -3.84
N SER A 95 -3.59 5.31 -3.44
CA SER A 95 -4.46 4.49 -4.28
C SER A 95 -5.18 5.29 -5.39
N ASP A 96 -5.41 6.58 -5.19
CA ASP A 96 -6.11 7.47 -6.15
C ASP A 96 -5.15 8.24 -7.08
N SER A 97 -3.88 8.41 -6.70
CA SER A 97 -2.92 9.23 -7.47
C SER A 97 -2.52 8.59 -8.79
N MET A 98 -3.18 9.00 -9.88
CA MET A 98 -2.76 8.71 -11.27
C MET A 98 -1.30 9.11 -11.49
N GLY A 99 -0.42 8.12 -11.63
CA GLY A 99 1.01 8.24 -11.91
C GLY A 99 1.92 7.78 -10.76
N ASP A 100 1.39 7.65 -9.55
CA ASP A 100 2.14 7.24 -8.35
C ASP A 100 1.77 5.83 -7.86
N ASN A 101 0.86 5.14 -8.54
CA ASN A 101 0.41 3.81 -8.20
C ASN A 101 0.61 2.79 -9.33
N PHE A 102 0.71 1.52 -8.93
CA PHE A 102 1.10 0.40 -9.78
C PHE A 102 0.20 0.26 -11.04
N GLY A 103 -1.07 0.69 -10.96
CA GLY A 103 -2.04 0.59 -12.06
C GLY A 103 -1.91 1.68 -13.14
N THR A 104 -1.33 2.85 -12.83
CA THR A 104 -1.28 4.00 -13.76
C THR A 104 0.12 4.35 -14.24
N CYS A 105 1.17 3.74 -13.68
CA CYS A 105 2.54 3.94 -14.14
C CYS A 105 2.81 3.42 -15.58
N PHE A 106 1.80 2.86 -16.27
CA PHE A 106 1.89 2.27 -17.60
C PHE A 106 0.78 2.69 -18.60
N ILE A 107 -0.03 3.71 -18.30
CA ILE A 107 -1.01 4.27 -19.27
C ILE A 107 -0.46 5.50 -19.98
#